data_AF-A0A7H0LJB5-F1
#
_entry.id   AF-A0A7H0LJB5-F1
#
_cell.length_a   1.000
_cell.length_b   1.000
_cell.length_c   1.000
_cell.angle_alpha   90.00
_cell.angle_beta   90.00
_cell.angle_gamma   90.00
#
_symmetry.space_group_name_H-M   'P 1'
#
loop_
_entity.id
_entity.type
_entity.pdbx_description
1 polymer ?
#
loop_
_entity_poly.entity_id
_entity_poly.type
_entity_poly.pdbx_seq_one_letter_code
_entity_poly.pdbx_strand_id
1 'polypeptide(L)'
;MKRMLFGAMPVALLAGAPVPAQQTPAAPVSPTIASGVAVFSPTAEQVALIEQAKRVGATDVTTASGPDGGMILGGKLDGRRFSLGVPRGWNRQLLLFAGGYATPGAQPTLPDDPIVKDPAAGMLRDAYGQGFAAGVTIYDKNGIGTETATRNLLALRAFAGRLGASRAYLAGGSMGGNIVLSLIEQHPRAFVGATALCGVTHGWLSEIGALADMRAAYTVLTAGTPYALPGGQDVTRSGLPVTPPAGDTTDGDAFRAAQKLKLAAPVLALFTAARTHPDGPEARIIRQVAAIGGFAPDVVAVATPLYVAALGMDDIVATMGGLPVGNVGKLYRPVEMAAAETAAFNAKIQRFQADPRATAYARKWHEATGRFSIPLVTVHQTIDSLVPFSQSEALGRIVARAGNGRNLIQYAVPPTRMKLPIPGDFEGYTHCGFTSEQGAGAFRVLRSWVETGKRPAPDAIK
;
A
#
# COMPACT_ATOMS: atom_id res chain seq x y z
N MET A 1 -15.22 -51.49 -15.44
CA MET A 1 -15.92 -50.48 -16.26
C MET A 1 -16.64 -49.49 -15.35
N LYS A 2 -16.15 -48.25 -15.28
CA LYS A 2 -16.86 -46.96 -15.09
C LYS A 2 -15.88 -45.95 -14.48
N ARG A 3 -15.24 -45.18 -15.37
CA ARG A 3 -14.50 -43.96 -15.05
C ARG A 3 -15.51 -42.85 -14.79
N MET A 4 -15.38 -42.12 -13.68
CA MET A 4 -15.98 -40.79 -13.53
C MET A 4 -14.85 -39.77 -13.68
N LEU A 5 -14.89 -39.03 -14.80
CA LEU A 5 -14.10 -37.83 -15.00
C LEU A 5 -14.75 -36.70 -14.19
N PHE A 6 -14.01 -36.09 -13.27
CA PHE A 6 -14.32 -34.76 -12.77
C PHE A 6 -13.50 -33.75 -13.57
N GLY A 7 -14.18 -32.99 -14.43
CA GLY A 7 -13.60 -31.85 -15.14
C GLY A 7 -13.31 -30.73 -14.17
N ALA A 8 -12.08 -30.20 -14.22
CA ALA A 8 -11.71 -28.99 -13.51
C ALA A 8 -12.40 -27.78 -14.15
N MET A 9 -13.22 -27.07 -13.36
CA MET A 9 -13.67 -25.72 -13.71
C MET A 9 -12.66 -24.70 -13.16
N PRO A 10 -12.26 -23.68 -13.95
CA PRO A 10 -11.38 -22.62 -13.45
C PRO A 10 -12.15 -21.69 -12.52
N VAL A 11 -11.64 -21.50 -11.30
CA VAL A 11 -12.12 -20.48 -10.35
C VAL A 11 -11.51 -19.14 -10.76
N ALA A 12 -12.36 -18.20 -11.16
CA ALA A 12 -11.98 -16.82 -11.46
C ALA A 12 -11.56 -16.09 -10.17
N LEU A 13 -10.29 -15.70 -10.07
CA LEU A 13 -9.84 -14.68 -9.12
C LEU A 13 -10.02 -13.29 -9.75
N LEU A 14 -10.79 -12.43 -9.10
CA LEU A 14 -10.87 -11.02 -9.45
C LEU A 14 -10.59 -10.16 -8.23
N ALA A 15 -9.75 -9.16 -8.46
CA ALA A 15 -9.56 -8.00 -7.61
C ALA A 15 -10.91 -7.41 -7.19
N GLY A 16 -11.02 -7.00 -5.94
CA GLY A 16 -12.24 -6.40 -5.40
C GLY A 16 -12.70 -5.22 -6.24
N ALA A 17 -13.85 -5.39 -6.91
CA ALA A 17 -14.69 -4.33 -7.41
C ALA A 17 -15.95 -4.26 -6.51
N PRO A 18 -16.54 -3.07 -6.28
CA PRO A 18 -17.73 -2.92 -5.46
C PRO A 18 -18.97 -3.52 -6.15
N VAL A 19 -19.85 -4.13 -5.35
CA VAL A 19 -21.15 -4.69 -5.74
C VAL A 19 -22.10 -3.54 -6.10
N PRO A 20 -22.77 -3.53 -7.28
CA PRO A 20 -23.84 -2.58 -7.54
C PRO A 20 -25.17 -3.03 -6.90
N ALA A 21 -25.93 -2.06 -6.41
CA ALA A 21 -27.27 -2.26 -5.86
C ALA A 21 -28.25 -2.78 -6.93
N GLN A 22 -29.14 -3.70 -6.52
CA GLN A 22 -30.21 -4.25 -7.35
C GLN A 22 -31.22 -3.16 -7.76
N GLN A 23 -31.45 -3.02 -9.07
CA GLN A 23 -32.61 -2.32 -9.62
C GLN A 23 -33.54 -3.33 -10.31
N THR A 24 -34.85 -3.15 -10.09
CA THR A 24 -35.96 -3.93 -10.63
C THR A 24 -36.03 -3.87 -12.17
N PRO A 25 -36.52 -4.92 -12.85
CA PRO A 25 -36.45 -5.03 -14.31
C PRO A 25 -37.50 -4.16 -15.02
N ALA A 26 -37.06 -3.30 -15.94
CA ALA A 26 -37.90 -2.65 -16.94
C ALA A 26 -37.88 -3.46 -18.26
N ALA A 27 -39.00 -3.41 -18.99
CA ALA A 27 -39.31 -4.18 -20.20
C ALA A 27 -38.31 -3.95 -21.37
N PRO A 28 -38.15 -4.93 -22.28
CA PRO A 28 -37.11 -4.89 -23.31
C PRO A 28 -37.44 -3.87 -24.40
N VAL A 29 -36.59 -2.86 -24.53
CA VAL A 29 -36.51 -1.99 -25.71
C VAL A 29 -35.26 -2.42 -26.47
N SER A 30 -35.42 -2.97 -27.67
CA SER A 30 -34.31 -3.42 -28.52
C SER A 30 -33.34 -2.25 -28.78
N PRO A 31 -32.05 -2.34 -28.39
CA PRO A 31 -31.08 -1.34 -28.77
C PRO A 31 -30.51 -1.70 -30.14
N THR A 32 -30.72 -0.80 -31.11
CA THR A 32 -29.92 -0.72 -32.32
C THR A 32 -28.46 -0.55 -31.89
N ILE A 33 -27.63 -1.57 -32.13
CA ILE A 33 -26.19 -1.50 -31.83
C ILE A 33 -25.55 -0.57 -32.86
N ALA A 34 -25.32 0.68 -32.48
CA ALA A 34 -24.37 1.54 -33.17
C ALA A 34 -22.95 1.11 -32.75
N SER A 35 -22.33 0.30 -33.60
CA SER A 35 -20.92 -0.11 -33.50
C SER A 35 -20.04 1.10 -33.84
N GLY A 36 -19.68 1.89 -32.84
CA GLY A 36 -18.72 2.97 -32.98
C GLY A 36 -18.12 3.33 -31.64
N VAL A 37 -16.97 2.74 -31.29
CA VAL A 37 -16.12 3.33 -30.25
C VAL A 37 -15.64 4.66 -30.81
N ALA A 38 -16.18 5.77 -30.30
CA ALA A 38 -15.76 7.09 -30.73
C ALA A 38 -14.26 7.25 -30.49
N VAL A 39 -13.50 7.40 -31.57
CA VAL A 39 -12.05 7.65 -31.51
C VAL A 39 -11.86 9.02 -30.85
N PHE A 40 -11.04 9.07 -29.80
CA PHE A 40 -10.72 10.33 -29.12
C PHE A 40 -10.15 11.35 -30.14
N SER A 41 -10.82 12.49 -30.26
CA SER A 41 -10.47 13.58 -31.18
C SER A 41 -10.05 14.80 -30.35
N PRO A 42 -8.75 15.04 -30.15
CA PRO A 42 -8.28 16.09 -29.25
C PRO A 42 -8.61 17.50 -29.78
N THR A 43 -8.90 18.43 -28.87
CA THR A 43 -9.01 19.85 -29.21
C THR A 43 -7.65 20.45 -29.58
N ALA A 44 -7.62 21.63 -30.19
CA ALA A 44 -6.37 22.33 -30.52
C ALA A 44 -5.45 22.54 -29.28
N GLU A 45 -6.04 22.86 -28.13
CA GLU A 45 -5.31 23.00 -26.86
C GLU A 45 -4.71 21.66 -26.40
N GLN A 46 -5.45 20.57 -26.54
CA GLN A 46 -4.99 19.23 -26.18
C GLN A 46 -3.87 18.78 -27.13
N VAL A 47 -3.98 19.04 -28.43
CA VAL A 47 -2.90 18.81 -29.41
C VAL A 47 -1.64 19.58 -29.02
N ALA A 48 -1.77 20.85 -28.66
CA ALA A 48 -0.62 21.66 -28.22
C ALA A 48 0.05 21.08 -26.96
N LEU A 49 -0.74 20.57 -26.01
CA LEU A 49 -0.21 19.92 -24.80
C LEU A 49 0.51 18.60 -25.14
N ILE A 50 -0.05 17.79 -26.03
CA ILE A 50 0.56 16.52 -26.49
C ILE A 50 1.90 16.79 -27.17
N GLU A 51 1.96 17.77 -28.06
CA GLU A 51 3.21 18.14 -28.72
C GLU A 51 4.22 18.73 -27.74
N GLN A 52 3.75 19.50 -26.75
CA GLN A 52 4.62 19.95 -25.66
C GLN A 52 5.16 18.78 -24.84
N ALA A 53 4.33 17.79 -24.50
CA ALA A 53 4.75 16.59 -23.77
C ALA A 53 5.89 15.86 -24.48
N LYS A 54 5.78 15.65 -25.80
CA LYS A 54 6.85 15.08 -26.61
C LYS A 54 8.11 15.93 -26.57
N ARG A 55 7.99 17.24 -26.80
CA ARG A 55 9.13 18.18 -26.80
C ARG A 55 9.90 18.20 -25.48
N VAL A 56 9.20 18.06 -24.35
CA VAL A 56 9.83 18.14 -23.02
C VAL A 56 10.28 16.79 -22.46
N GLY A 57 10.21 15.72 -23.27
CA GLY A 57 10.88 14.44 -23.02
C GLY A 57 9.97 13.22 -22.85
N ALA A 58 8.65 13.34 -23.00
CA ALA A 58 7.79 12.17 -22.94
C ALA A 58 7.92 11.31 -24.22
N THR A 59 8.16 10.02 -24.04
CA THR A 59 8.16 9.02 -25.12
C THR A 59 6.94 8.11 -25.02
N ASP A 60 6.66 7.36 -26.09
CA ASP A 60 5.51 6.44 -26.17
C ASP A 60 4.18 7.09 -25.74
N VAL A 61 3.98 8.35 -26.15
CA VAL A 61 2.84 9.15 -25.71
C VAL A 61 1.53 8.52 -26.19
N THR A 62 0.65 8.25 -25.23
CA THR A 62 -0.72 7.78 -25.47
C THR A 62 -1.72 8.81 -24.97
N THR A 63 -2.88 8.86 -25.61
CA THR A 63 -3.95 9.77 -25.22
C THR A 63 -5.30 9.08 -25.28
N ALA A 64 -6.19 9.47 -24.37
CA ALA A 64 -7.57 9.05 -24.37
C ALA A 64 -8.48 10.18 -23.87
N SER A 65 -9.78 10.04 -24.12
CA SER A 65 -10.79 10.94 -23.56
C SER A 65 -10.78 10.84 -22.05
N GLY A 66 -10.71 11.99 -21.36
CA GLY A 66 -10.89 12.09 -19.91
C GLY A 66 -12.30 12.56 -19.55
N PRO A 67 -12.68 12.50 -18.26
CA PRO A 67 -13.97 13.04 -17.80
C PRO A 67 -14.14 14.54 -18.14
N ASP A 68 -15.39 14.94 -18.39
CA ASP A 68 -15.81 16.34 -18.60
C ASP A 68 -15.02 17.08 -19.70
N GLY A 69 -14.66 16.36 -20.76
CA GLY A 69 -13.94 16.92 -21.92
C GLY A 69 -12.46 17.17 -21.67
N GLY A 70 -11.88 16.65 -20.58
CA GLY A 70 -10.42 16.60 -20.41
C GLY A 70 -9.78 15.46 -21.18
N MET A 71 -8.52 15.16 -20.87
CA MET A 71 -7.76 14.08 -21.51
C MET A 71 -6.99 13.26 -20.48
N ILE A 72 -6.78 12.00 -20.80
CA ILE A 72 -5.75 11.18 -20.15
C ILE A 72 -4.49 11.24 -21.02
N LEU A 73 -3.39 11.71 -20.44
CA LEU A 73 -2.07 11.75 -21.05
C LEU A 73 -1.19 10.66 -20.42
N GLY A 74 -0.88 9.64 -21.20
CA GLY A 74 0.05 8.58 -20.84
C GLY A 74 1.36 8.68 -21.61
N GLY A 75 2.39 8.02 -21.12
CA GLY A 75 3.68 7.93 -21.80
C GLY A 75 4.76 7.39 -20.88
N LYS A 76 6.02 7.60 -21.27
CA LYS A 76 7.20 7.26 -20.47
C LYS A 76 8.08 8.48 -20.22
N LEU A 77 8.67 8.52 -19.04
CA LEU A 77 9.75 9.43 -18.64
C LEU A 77 10.93 8.58 -18.20
N ASP A 78 12.09 8.72 -18.87
CA ASP A 78 13.27 7.87 -18.62
C ASP A 78 12.94 6.37 -18.62
N GLY A 79 12.11 5.95 -19.59
CA GLY A 79 11.63 4.58 -19.76
C GLY A 79 10.50 4.15 -18.81
N ARG A 80 10.10 4.97 -17.83
CA ARG A 80 9.09 4.62 -16.82
C ARG A 80 7.73 5.20 -17.16
N ARG A 81 6.70 4.36 -17.13
CA ARG A 81 5.33 4.76 -17.46
C ARG A 81 4.76 5.76 -16.45
N PHE A 82 3.99 6.72 -16.97
CA PHE A 82 3.12 7.59 -16.18
C PHE A 82 1.73 7.63 -16.79
N SER A 83 0.75 8.02 -15.97
CA SER A 83 -0.59 8.38 -16.44
C SER A 83 -1.07 9.63 -15.69
N LEU A 84 -1.57 10.60 -16.44
CA LEU A 84 -1.94 11.93 -15.97
C LEU A 84 -3.29 12.33 -16.57
N GLY A 85 -4.32 12.47 -15.73
CA GLY A 85 -5.56 13.13 -16.13
C GLY A 85 -5.38 14.64 -16.13
N VAL A 86 -5.69 15.29 -17.24
CA VAL A 86 -5.64 16.75 -17.42
C VAL A 86 -7.05 17.27 -17.74
N PRO A 87 -7.69 18.02 -16.84
CA PRO A 87 -9.03 18.54 -17.08
C PRO A 87 -9.01 19.66 -18.13
N ARG A 88 -10.13 19.85 -18.85
CA ARG A 88 -10.26 20.89 -19.88
C ARG A 88 -9.89 22.28 -19.36
N GLY A 89 -10.34 22.62 -18.16
CA GLY A 89 -10.07 23.89 -17.48
C GLY A 89 -8.89 23.84 -16.51
N TRP A 90 -7.79 23.16 -16.86
CA TRP A 90 -6.67 22.94 -15.95
C TRP A 90 -6.15 24.24 -15.30
N ASN A 91 -6.31 24.34 -13.98
CA ASN A 91 -5.97 25.50 -13.17
C ASN A 91 -4.46 25.59 -12.82
N ARG A 92 -3.62 24.83 -13.55
CA ARG A 92 -2.17 24.70 -13.34
C ARG A 92 -1.74 24.11 -12.00
N GLN A 93 -2.66 23.53 -11.23
CA GLN A 93 -2.32 22.74 -10.04
C GLN A 93 -2.21 21.25 -10.37
N LEU A 94 -1.36 20.55 -9.62
CA LEU A 94 -1.06 19.13 -9.82
C LEU A 94 -1.25 18.36 -8.51
N LEU A 95 -1.89 17.19 -8.55
CA LEU A 95 -1.84 16.20 -7.49
C LEU A 95 -1.18 14.92 -8.01
N LEU A 96 -0.11 14.48 -7.36
CA LEU A 96 0.51 13.18 -7.64
C LEU A 96 0.24 12.20 -6.50
N PHE A 97 0.05 10.92 -6.85
CA PHE A 97 -0.17 9.86 -5.87
C PHE A 97 0.90 8.76 -5.93
N ALA A 98 1.38 8.36 -4.75
CA ALA A 98 2.24 7.22 -4.53
C ALA A 98 1.42 6.01 -4.03
N GLY A 99 1.37 4.94 -4.82
CA GLY A 99 0.73 3.68 -4.45
C GLY A 99 1.47 2.87 -3.38
N GLY A 100 0.79 1.86 -2.87
CA GLY A 100 1.28 0.97 -1.82
C GLY A 100 2.19 -0.15 -2.29
N TYR A 101 2.50 -1.07 -1.37
CA TYR A 101 3.28 -2.26 -1.63
C TYR A 101 2.50 -3.26 -2.51
N ALA A 102 3.21 -3.93 -3.41
CA ALA A 102 2.70 -5.06 -4.18
C ALA A 102 3.62 -6.27 -4.01
N THR A 103 3.07 -7.48 -4.09
CA THR A 103 3.87 -8.71 -3.93
C THR A 103 4.96 -8.81 -5.01
N PRO A 104 6.23 -9.06 -4.65
CA PRO A 104 7.32 -9.23 -5.60
C PRO A 104 7.06 -10.33 -6.63
N GLY A 105 7.78 -10.27 -7.75
CA GLY A 105 7.69 -11.27 -8.84
C GLY A 105 6.57 -11.02 -9.86
N ALA A 106 5.59 -10.16 -9.57
CA ALA A 106 4.66 -9.65 -10.56
C ALA A 106 5.25 -8.44 -11.31
N GLN A 107 4.80 -8.22 -12.54
CA GLN A 107 5.07 -6.95 -13.23
C GLN A 107 4.28 -5.82 -12.54
N PRO A 108 4.90 -4.65 -12.30
CA PRO A 108 4.17 -3.49 -11.80
C PRO A 108 3.09 -3.08 -12.79
N THR A 109 1.92 -2.71 -12.26
CA THR A 109 0.81 -2.22 -13.07
C THR A 109 0.60 -0.74 -12.83
N LEU A 110 0.07 -0.05 -13.85
CA LEU A 110 -0.30 1.35 -13.80
C LEU A 110 -1.72 1.45 -14.38
N PRO A 111 -2.67 2.11 -13.71
CA PRO A 111 -3.97 2.35 -14.30
C PRO A 111 -3.81 3.22 -15.55
N ASP A 112 -4.46 2.82 -16.65
CA ASP A 112 -4.47 3.64 -17.86
C ASP A 112 -5.20 4.97 -17.59
N ASP A 113 -6.36 4.93 -16.94
CA ASP A 113 -7.08 6.10 -16.43
C ASP A 113 -7.01 6.16 -14.89
N PRO A 114 -6.25 7.11 -14.31
CA PRO A 114 -6.08 7.26 -12.87
C PRO A 114 -7.22 8.03 -12.21
N ILE A 115 -8.17 8.58 -12.97
CA ILE A 115 -9.28 9.41 -12.47
C ILE A 115 -10.52 8.54 -12.25
N VAL A 116 -10.85 7.66 -13.19
CA VAL A 116 -12.02 6.78 -13.06
C VAL A 116 -11.76 5.62 -12.10
N LYS A 117 -10.60 4.97 -12.20
CA LYS A 117 -10.22 3.86 -11.30
C LYS A 117 -9.65 4.31 -9.96
N ASP A 118 -9.32 5.61 -9.84
CA ASP A 118 -8.75 6.31 -8.68
C ASP A 118 -8.07 5.41 -7.62
N PRO A 119 -6.75 5.18 -7.72
CA PRO A 119 -6.00 4.39 -6.73
C PRO A 119 -5.81 5.11 -5.38
N ALA A 120 -6.28 6.35 -5.24
CA ALA A 120 -6.00 7.25 -4.14
C ALA A 120 -7.22 7.51 -3.26
N ALA A 121 -8.13 6.53 -3.15
CA ALA A 121 -9.36 6.64 -2.36
C ALA A 121 -10.14 7.92 -2.67
N GLY A 122 -10.36 8.24 -3.95
CA GLY A 122 -11.14 9.40 -4.38
C GLY A 122 -10.37 10.72 -4.47
N MET A 123 -9.12 10.79 -4.01
CA MET A 123 -8.32 12.03 -4.04
C MET A 123 -8.01 12.50 -5.46
N LEU A 124 -7.64 11.60 -6.39
CA LEU A 124 -7.30 12.03 -7.74
C LEU A 124 -8.52 12.52 -8.50
N ARG A 125 -9.66 11.84 -8.32
CA ARG A 125 -10.94 12.23 -8.91
C ARG A 125 -11.45 13.55 -8.37
N ASP A 126 -11.42 13.74 -7.04
CA ASP A 126 -11.83 14.99 -6.39
C ASP A 126 -10.92 16.16 -6.81
N ALA A 127 -9.60 15.95 -6.87
CA ALA A 127 -8.66 16.97 -7.36
C ALA A 127 -8.92 17.31 -8.83
N TYR A 128 -9.13 16.32 -9.68
CA TYR A 128 -9.45 16.52 -11.10
C TYR A 128 -10.72 17.35 -11.29
N GLY A 129 -11.79 17.03 -10.56
CA GLY A 129 -13.04 17.80 -10.57
C GLY A 129 -12.88 19.24 -10.09
N GLN A 130 -11.86 19.52 -9.27
CA GLN A 130 -11.48 20.87 -8.84
C GLN A 130 -10.53 21.59 -9.82
N GLY A 131 -10.26 20.99 -10.99
CA GLY A 131 -9.45 21.56 -12.06
C GLY A 131 -7.96 21.23 -11.97
N PHE A 132 -7.53 20.29 -11.12
CA PHE A 132 -6.13 19.86 -11.03
C PHE A 132 -5.81 18.84 -12.11
N ALA A 133 -4.58 18.87 -12.61
CA ALA A 133 -4.03 17.67 -13.24
C ALA A 133 -3.73 16.65 -12.13
N ALA A 134 -4.02 15.37 -12.36
CA ALA A 134 -3.93 14.34 -11.34
C ALA A 134 -3.35 13.05 -11.91
N GLY A 135 -2.32 12.48 -11.28
CA GLY A 135 -1.58 11.39 -11.91
C GLY A 135 -0.71 10.52 -11.00
N VAL A 136 -0.20 9.46 -11.61
CA VAL A 136 0.60 8.39 -10.99
C VAL A 136 1.75 7.99 -11.91
N THR A 137 2.75 7.31 -11.34
CA THR A 137 3.86 6.71 -12.08
C THR A 137 4.07 5.26 -11.65
N ILE A 138 4.63 4.46 -12.54
CA ILE A 138 5.00 3.07 -12.26
C ILE A 138 6.26 3.02 -11.40
N TYR A 139 6.42 1.95 -10.63
CA TYR A 139 7.65 1.64 -9.92
C TYR A 139 8.51 0.70 -10.77
N ASP A 140 9.82 0.68 -10.52
CA ASP A 140 10.73 -0.17 -11.31
C ASP A 140 10.51 -1.68 -11.03
N LYS A 141 9.89 -2.01 -9.88
CA LYS A 141 9.50 -3.37 -9.49
C LYS A 141 8.36 -3.36 -8.47
N ASN A 142 7.70 -4.51 -8.33
CA ASN A 142 6.86 -4.81 -7.17
C ASN A 142 7.75 -5.22 -5.99
N GLY A 143 7.25 -5.03 -4.77
CA GLY A 143 8.03 -5.14 -3.54
C GLY A 143 8.30 -3.77 -2.91
N ILE A 144 9.41 -3.64 -2.18
CA ILE A 144 9.86 -2.34 -1.65
C ILE A 144 10.32 -1.46 -2.82
N GLY A 145 9.76 -0.26 -2.90
CA GLY A 145 9.95 0.63 -4.05
C GLY A 145 10.22 2.09 -3.70
N THR A 146 10.54 2.46 -2.46
CA THR A 146 10.58 3.87 -2.07
C THR A 146 11.55 4.71 -2.90
N GLU A 147 12.78 4.21 -3.14
CA GLU A 147 13.78 4.91 -3.95
C GLU A 147 13.28 5.19 -5.37
N THR A 148 12.76 4.16 -6.03
CA THR A 148 12.34 4.25 -7.42
C THR A 148 11.10 5.11 -7.56
N ALA A 149 10.11 4.92 -6.68
CA ALA A 149 8.92 5.77 -6.61
C ALA A 149 9.26 7.25 -6.35
N THR A 150 10.19 7.54 -5.43
CA THR A 150 10.66 8.89 -5.14
C THR A 150 11.21 9.55 -6.41
N ARG A 151 12.14 8.88 -7.12
CA ARG A 151 12.71 9.41 -8.36
C ARG A 151 11.66 9.61 -9.45
N ASN A 152 10.78 8.62 -9.65
CA ASN A 152 9.80 8.62 -10.72
C ASN A 152 8.74 9.71 -10.50
N LEU A 153 8.30 9.94 -9.26
CA LEU A 153 7.35 11.01 -8.92
C LEU A 153 7.97 12.40 -9.07
N LEU A 154 9.25 12.58 -8.75
CA LEU A 154 9.96 13.83 -9.00
C LEU A 154 10.10 14.11 -10.49
N ALA A 155 10.42 13.09 -11.29
CA ALA A 155 10.47 13.22 -12.74
C ALA A 155 9.11 13.63 -13.31
N LEU A 156 8.02 12.98 -12.87
CA LEU A 156 6.66 13.34 -13.28
C LEU A 156 6.27 14.76 -12.84
N ARG A 157 6.62 15.15 -11.61
CA ARG A 157 6.41 16.53 -11.11
C ARG A 157 7.15 17.55 -11.96
N ALA A 158 8.42 17.30 -12.28
CA ALA A 158 9.24 18.20 -13.08
C ALA A 158 8.70 18.31 -14.52
N PHE A 159 8.32 17.18 -15.10
CA PHE A 159 7.66 17.09 -16.40
C PHE A 159 6.35 17.91 -16.43
N ALA A 160 5.46 17.70 -15.46
CA ALA A 160 4.22 18.47 -15.34
C ALA A 160 4.48 19.97 -15.17
N GLY A 161 5.56 20.37 -14.49
CA GLY A 161 6.01 21.76 -14.43
C GLY A 161 6.33 22.34 -15.81
N ARG A 162 7.01 21.56 -16.68
CA ARG A 162 7.30 21.95 -18.08
C ARG A 162 6.07 21.97 -18.99
N LEU A 163 5.00 21.27 -18.60
CA LEU A 163 3.68 21.38 -19.23
C LEU A 163 2.90 22.60 -18.76
N GLY A 164 3.32 23.24 -17.66
CA GLY A 164 2.72 24.46 -17.14
C GLY A 164 2.14 24.36 -15.73
N ALA A 165 2.39 23.26 -15.00
CA ALA A 165 2.02 23.18 -13.59
C ALA A 165 2.80 24.20 -12.76
N SER A 166 2.12 25.00 -11.95
CA SER A 166 2.74 26.01 -11.07
C SER A 166 2.83 25.56 -9.62
N ARG A 167 1.93 24.68 -9.17
CA ARG A 167 1.89 24.14 -7.80
C ARG A 167 1.61 22.64 -7.82
N ALA A 168 2.33 21.89 -7.00
CA ALA A 168 2.21 20.44 -6.91
C ALA A 168 1.94 19.98 -5.48
N TYR A 169 0.95 19.11 -5.32
CA TYR A 169 0.58 18.41 -4.10
C TYR A 169 0.97 16.94 -4.25
N LEU A 170 1.16 16.29 -3.11
CA LEU A 170 1.55 14.89 -3.05
C LEU A 170 0.62 14.12 -2.13
N ALA A 171 0.22 12.93 -2.53
CA ALA A 171 -0.51 12.00 -1.69
C ALA A 171 0.11 10.60 -1.76
N GLY A 172 -0.12 9.78 -0.75
CA GLY A 172 0.26 8.37 -0.79
C GLY A 172 -0.43 7.54 0.27
N GLY A 173 -0.60 6.25 -0.03
CA GLY A 173 -1.21 5.27 0.88
C GLY A 173 -0.28 4.11 1.18
N SER A 174 -0.29 3.57 2.42
CA SER A 174 0.56 2.42 2.79
C SER A 174 2.06 2.75 2.65
N MET A 175 2.83 1.96 1.89
CA MET A 175 4.18 2.30 1.42
C MET A 175 4.24 3.69 0.77
N GLY A 176 3.17 4.12 0.11
CA GLY A 176 3.04 5.48 -0.42
C GLY A 176 3.22 6.58 0.63
N GLY A 177 2.80 6.36 1.89
CA GLY A 177 3.04 7.31 2.97
C GLY A 177 4.52 7.45 3.33
N ASN A 178 5.29 6.36 3.23
CA ASN A 178 6.76 6.39 3.36
C ASN A 178 7.41 7.17 2.22
N ILE A 179 6.92 6.98 0.99
CA ILE A 179 7.35 7.73 -0.19
C ILE A 179 7.02 9.22 -0.05
N VAL A 180 5.85 9.56 0.50
CA VAL A 180 5.49 10.95 0.82
C VAL A 180 6.53 11.58 1.74
N LEU A 181 6.85 10.92 2.85
CA LEU A 181 7.82 11.48 3.79
C LEU A 181 9.25 11.54 3.21
N SER A 182 9.65 10.54 2.43
CA SER A 182 10.88 10.56 1.64
C SER A 182 10.97 11.83 0.77
N LEU A 183 9.91 12.11 0.00
CA LEU A 183 9.86 13.24 -0.92
C LEU A 183 9.88 14.59 -0.19
N ILE A 184 9.09 14.78 0.87
CA ILE A 184 8.98 16.09 1.52
C ILE A 184 10.16 16.42 2.43
N GLU A 185 10.84 15.41 2.99
CA GLU A 185 12.02 15.61 3.83
C GLU A 185 13.30 15.76 2.99
N GLN A 186 13.42 15.04 1.87
CA GLN A 186 14.60 15.13 0.98
C GLN A 186 14.48 16.23 -0.07
N HIS A 187 13.26 16.58 -0.47
CA HIS A 187 12.98 17.59 -1.50
C HIS A 187 11.96 18.63 -0.98
N PRO A 188 12.32 19.43 0.04
CA PRO A 188 11.38 20.28 0.79
C PRO A 188 10.68 21.37 -0.02
N ARG A 189 11.11 21.62 -1.25
CA ARG A 189 10.50 22.61 -2.18
C ARG A 189 9.77 21.98 -3.37
N ALA A 190 9.73 20.65 -3.47
CA ALA A 190 9.12 19.98 -4.62
C ALA A 190 7.59 20.09 -4.62
N PHE A 191 6.98 20.10 -3.43
CA PHE A 191 5.54 20.11 -3.23
C PHE A 191 5.14 21.25 -2.29
N VAL A 192 3.86 21.67 -2.34
CA VAL A 192 3.30 22.73 -1.47
C VAL A 192 2.49 22.17 -0.29
N GLY A 193 2.12 20.90 -0.33
CA GLY A 193 1.39 20.20 0.71
C GLY A 193 1.36 18.69 0.43
N ALA A 194 1.25 17.89 1.48
CA ALA A 194 1.23 16.45 1.35
C ALA A 194 0.20 15.73 2.25
N THR A 195 -0.34 14.62 1.74
CA THR A 195 -1.24 13.72 2.48
C THR A 195 -0.65 12.31 2.57
N ALA A 196 -0.63 11.71 3.76
CA ALA A 196 -0.30 10.29 3.94
C ALA A 196 -1.47 9.53 4.56
N LEU A 197 -2.02 8.57 3.83
CA LEU A 197 -3.04 7.63 4.31
C LEU A 197 -2.36 6.35 4.79
N CYS A 198 -2.78 5.79 5.92
CA CYS A 198 -2.35 4.46 6.42
C CYS A 198 -0.83 4.18 6.30
N GLY A 199 -0.01 5.22 6.44
CA GLY A 199 1.33 5.22 5.88
C GLY A 199 2.38 4.62 6.80
N VAL A 200 3.41 3.96 6.23
CA VAL A 200 4.64 3.56 6.93
C VAL A 200 5.48 4.81 7.26
N THR A 201 4.97 5.58 8.21
CA THR A 201 5.34 6.98 8.49
C THR A 201 6.40 7.13 9.57
N HIS A 202 6.69 6.09 10.36
CA HIS A 202 7.87 6.08 11.21
C HIS A 202 9.12 5.74 10.39
N GLY A 203 9.02 4.73 9.55
CA GLY A 203 10.11 4.30 8.67
C GLY A 203 10.23 2.79 8.56
N TRP A 204 11.06 2.35 7.61
CA TRP A 204 11.19 0.93 7.25
C TRP A 204 11.72 0.05 8.37
N LEU A 205 12.60 0.57 9.23
CA LEU A 205 13.19 -0.23 10.30
C LEU A 205 12.14 -0.72 11.29
N SER A 206 11.18 0.15 11.64
CA SER A 206 10.09 -0.22 12.54
C SER A 206 9.14 -1.23 11.93
N GLU A 207 8.79 -1.04 10.65
CA GLU A 207 7.85 -1.91 9.93
C GLU A 207 8.45 -3.29 9.67
N ILE A 208 9.63 -3.35 9.06
CA ILE A 208 10.30 -4.62 8.73
C ILE A 208 10.67 -5.37 10.02
N GLY A 209 11.03 -4.64 11.08
CA GLY A 209 11.25 -5.22 12.41
C GLY A 209 10.00 -5.91 12.95
N ALA A 210 8.85 -5.23 12.90
CA ALA A 210 7.56 -5.80 13.29
C ALA A 210 7.20 -7.07 12.49
N LEU A 211 7.37 -7.03 11.16
CA LEU A 211 7.12 -8.17 10.28
C LEU A 211 8.03 -9.37 10.59
N ALA A 212 9.33 -9.13 10.75
CA ALA A 212 10.32 -10.17 11.04
C ALA A 212 10.11 -10.79 12.42
N ASP A 213 9.86 -9.95 13.44
CA ASP A 213 9.59 -10.40 14.81
C ASP A 213 8.30 -11.21 14.91
N MET A 214 7.24 -10.78 14.22
CA MET A 214 5.96 -11.50 14.20
C MET A 214 6.11 -12.87 13.55
N ARG A 215 6.81 -12.96 12.42
CA ARG A 215 7.07 -14.25 11.76
C ARG A 215 7.92 -15.16 12.63
N ALA A 216 8.97 -14.63 13.27
CA ALA A 216 9.82 -15.40 14.19
C ALA A 216 9.03 -15.93 15.38
N ALA A 217 8.17 -15.11 15.97
CA ALA A 217 7.27 -15.53 17.05
C ALA A 217 6.29 -16.62 16.60
N TYR A 218 5.64 -16.43 15.46
CA TYR A 218 4.68 -17.40 14.91
C TYR A 218 5.37 -18.74 14.65
N THR A 219 6.56 -18.75 14.04
CA THR A 219 7.34 -19.97 13.80
C THR A 219 7.63 -20.73 15.10
N VAL A 220 8.03 -20.04 16.18
CA VAL A 220 8.30 -20.70 17.47
C VAL A 220 7.02 -21.23 18.13
N LEU A 221 5.96 -20.42 18.17
CA LEU A 221 4.75 -20.74 18.91
C LEU A 221 3.87 -21.79 18.23
N THR A 222 4.02 -21.97 16.92
CA THR A 222 3.28 -22.97 16.15
C THR A 222 4.12 -24.18 15.76
N ALA A 223 5.40 -24.24 16.18
CA ALA A 223 6.29 -25.36 15.88
C ALA A 223 5.71 -26.70 16.35
N GLY A 224 5.63 -27.67 15.44
CA GLY A 224 5.08 -29.00 15.72
C GLY A 224 3.55 -29.05 15.83
N THR A 225 2.85 -27.96 15.57
CA THR A 225 1.38 -27.91 15.53
C THR A 225 0.86 -27.94 14.08
N PRO A 226 -0.44 -28.23 13.84
CA PRO A 226 -1.06 -28.09 12.53
C PRO A 226 -1.07 -26.65 11.98
N TYR A 227 -0.71 -25.65 12.79
CA TYR A 227 -0.73 -24.23 12.45
C TYR A 227 0.62 -23.70 11.98
N ALA A 228 1.65 -24.54 11.89
CA ALA A 228 2.97 -24.14 11.39
C ALA A 228 2.89 -23.61 9.94
N LEU A 229 3.62 -22.53 9.63
CA LEU A 229 3.68 -22.00 8.27
C LEU A 229 4.44 -22.98 7.36
N PRO A 230 3.97 -23.23 6.13
CA PRO A 230 4.70 -24.04 5.16
C PRO A 230 5.95 -23.31 4.64
N GLY A 231 6.89 -24.08 4.09
CA GLY A 231 8.09 -23.55 3.44
C GLY A 231 9.25 -23.30 4.40
N GLY A 232 10.16 -22.41 4.00
CA GLY A 232 11.39 -22.08 4.74
C GLY A 232 11.10 -21.36 6.06
N GLN A 233 11.71 -21.87 7.14
CA GLN A 233 11.55 -21.31 8.49
C GLN A 233 12.56 -20.21 8.84
N ASP A 234 13.61 -20.02 8.03
CA ASP A 234 14.53 -18.91 8.16
C ASP A 234 13.80 -17.59 7.91
N VAL A 235 13.65 -16.77 8.96
CA VAL A 235 12.91 -15.50 8.87
C VAL A 235 13.65 -14.43 8.09
N THR A 236 14.94 -14.62 7.82
CA THR A 236 15.76 -13.70 7.02
C THR A 236 15.58 -13.91 5.51
N ARG A 237 14.80 -14.93 5.12
CA ARG A 237 14.52 -15.31 3.74
C ARG A 237 13.03 -15.45 3.50
N SER A 238 12.57 -15.30 2.25
CA SER A 238 11.19 -15.65 1.90
C SER A 238 10.94 -17.14 2.19
N GLY A 239 9.82 -17.45 2.83
CA GLY A 239 9.43 -18.82 3.17
C GLY A 239 8.90 -19.60 1.98
N LEU A 240 8.30 -18.92 1.00
CA LEU A 240 7.80 -19.51 -0.25
C LEU A 240 8.27 -18.70 -1.46
N PRO A 241 8.45 -19.33 -2.63
CA PRO A 241 8.80 -18.63 -3.86
C PRO A 241 7.64 -17.75 -4.35
N VAL A 242 7.95 -16.65 -5.03
CA VAL A 242 6.97 -15.74 -5.66
C VAL A 242 6.91 -15.83 -7.18
N THR A 243 7.79 -16.66 -7.75
CA THR A 243 7.84 -16.99 -9.18
C THR A 243 7.71 -18.50 -9.33
N PRO A 244 6.94 -18.99 -10.33
CA PRO A 244 6.91 -20.41 -10.66
C PRO A 244 8.34 -20.94 -10.91
N PRO A 245 8.69 -22.14 -10.42
CA PRO A 245 9.96 -22.77 -10.73
C PRO A 245 10.06 -23.11 -12.23
N ALA A 246 11.28 -23.30 -12.73
CA ALA A 246 11.50 -23.67 -14.12
C ALA A 246 10.70 -24.94 -14.49
N GLY A 247 9.95 -24.87 -15.59
CA GLY A 247 9.08 -25.96 -16.06
C GLY A 247 7.65 -25.92 -15.53
N ASP A 248 7.34 -25.08 -14.53
CA ASP A 248 5.96 -24.80 -14.11
C ASP A 248 5.34 -23.73 -15.02
N THR A 249 4.28 -24.10 -15.73
CA THR A 249 3.57 -23.22 -16.68
C THR A 249 2.40 -22.46 -16.05
N THR A 250 2.23 -22.55 -14.73
CA THR A 250 1.22 -21.78 -14.00
C THR A 250 1.43 -20.29 -14.23
N ASP A 251 0.34 -19.57 -14.54
CA ASP A 251 0.36 -18.11 -14.60
C ASP A 251 0.94 -17.52 -13.32
N GLY A 252 1.79 -16.50 -13.45
CA GLY A 252 2.53 -15.97 -12.31
C GLY A 252 1.62 -15.38 -11.21
N ASP A 253 0.53 -14.72 -11.59
CA ASP A 253 -0.42 -14.15 -10.63
C ASP A 253 -1.21 -15.24 -9.93
N ALA A 254 -1.66 -16.25 -10.68
CA ALA A 254 -2.29 -17.44 -10.12
C ALA A 254 -1.36 -18.18 -9.14
N PHE A 255 -0.08 -18.32 -9.49
CA PHE A 255 0.94 -18.94 -8.63
C PHE A 255 1.07 -18.17 -7.31
N ARG A 256 1.27 -16.84 -7.37
CA ARG A 256 1.38 -16.00 -6.16
C ARG A 256 0.12 -16.05 -5.30
N ALA A 257 -1.06 -16.05 -5.92
CA ALA A 257 -2.32 -16.20 -5.21
C ALA A 257 -2.38 -17.54 -4.44
N ALA A 258 -1.95 -18.63 -5.07
CA ALA A 258 -1.85 -19.94 -4.42
C ALA A 258 -0.85 -19.93 -3.24
N GLN A 259 0.28 -19.23 -3.34
CA GLN A 259 1.24 -19.12 -2.22
C GLN A 259 0.65 -18.32 -1.05
N LYS A 260 -0.08 -17.24 -1.32
CA LYS A 260 -0.81 -16.49 -0.27
C LYS A 260 -1.81 -17.38 0.44
N LEU A 261 -2.57 -18.20 -0.30
CA LEU A 261 -3.53 -19.12 0.30
C LEU A 261 -2.84 -20.19 1.17
N LYS A 262 -1.70 -20.73 0.73
CA LYS A 262 -0.90 -21.67 1.54
C LYS A 262 -0.44 -21.07 2.87
N LEU A 263 -0.12 -19.79 2.90
CA LEU A 263 0.28 -19.08 4.14
C LEU A 263 -0.93 -18.71 5.00
N ALA A 264 -2.07 -18.37 4.39
CA ALA A 264 -3.28 -18.00 5.11
C ALA A 264 -3.98 -19.22 5.76
N ALA A 265 -3.94 -20.39 5.13
CA ALA A 265 -4.60 -21.60 5.60
C ALA A 265 -4.26 -22.00 7.06
N PRO A 266 -2.99 -22.14 7.48
CA PRO A 266 -2.67 -22.46 8.87
C PRO A 266 -3.11 -21.38 9.87
N VAL A 267 -3.07 -20.10 9.47
CA VAL A 267 -3.57 -19.00 10.31
C VAL A 267 -5.08 -19.11 10.48
N LEU A 268 -5.83 -19.39 9.41
CA LEU A 268 -7.28 -19.61 9.48
C LEU A 268 -7.63 -20.82 10.35
N ALA A 269 -6.87 -21.91 10.26
CA ALA A 269 -7.05 -23.07 11.12
C ALA A 269 -6.82 -22.73 12.61
N LEU A 270 -5.79 -21.92 12.91
CA LEU A 270 -5.51 -21.44 14.27
C LEU A 270 -6.67 -20.60 14.81
N PHE A 271 -7.17 -19.65 14.02
CA PHE A 271 -8.32 -18.82 14.44
C PHE A 271 -9.62 -19.62 14.53
N THR A 272 -9.81 -20.66 13.72
CA THR A 272 -10.95 -21.57 13.83
C THR A 272 -10.92 -22.34 15.15
N ALA A 273 -9.75 -22.87 15.53
CA ALA A 273 -9.58 -23.55 16.81
C ALA A 273 -9.71 -22.60 18.01
N ALA A 274 -9.19 -21.38 17.91
CA ALA A 274 -9.35 -20.38 18.96
C ALA A 274 -10.81 -19.96 19.19
N ARG A 275 -11.69 -20.06 18.18
CA ARG A 275 -13.14 -19.81 18.35
C ARG A 275 -13.83 -20.86 19.22
N THR A 276 -13.36 -22.11 19.21
CA THR A 276 -13.94 -23.17 20.03
C THR A 276 -13.49 -23.09 21.49
N HIS A 277 -12.27 -22.57 21.72
CA HIS A 277 -11.71 -22.36 23.06
C HIS A 277 -11.07 -20.96 23.18
N PRO A 278 -11.88 -19.91 23.47
CA PRO A 278 -11.41 -18.50 23.49
C PRO A 278 -10.29 -18.20 24.51
N ASP A 279 -10.19 -19.01 25.56
CA ASP A 279 -9.14 -18.94 26.59
C ASP A 279 -8.10 -20.05 26.44
N GLY A 280 -8.18 -20.84 25.37
CA GLY A 280 -7.31 -21.96 25.08
C GLY A 280 -5.93 -21.57 24.54
N PRO A 281 -5.06 -22.58 24.32
CA PRO A 281 -3.70 -22.36 23.85
C PRO A 281 -3.65 -21.64 22.49
N GLU A 282 -4.56 -21.92 21.56
CA GLU A 282 -4.59 -21.27 20.24
C GLU A 282 -4.89 -19.78 20.33
N ALA A 283 -5.84 -19.39 21.18
CA ALA A 283 -6.15 -17.99 21.42
C ALA A 283 -4.99 -17.24 22.10
N ARG A 284 -4.28 -17.92 23.03
CA ARG A 284 -3.05 -17.42 23.64
C ARG A 284 -1.94 -17.21 22.61
N ILE A 285 -1.74 -18.16 21.68
CA ILE A 285 -0.76 -18.02 20.57
C ILE A 285 -1.08 -16.78 19.73
N ILE A 286 -2.35 -16.58 19.35
CA ILE A 286 -2.78 -15.42 18.56
C ILE A 286 -2.42 -14.11 19.28
N ARG A 287 -2.78 -13.98 20.56
CA ARG A 287 -2.48 -12.79 21.37
C ARG A 287 -0.98 -12.53 21.50
N GLN A 288 -0.18 -13.58 21.71
CA GLN A 288 1.27 -13.49 21.80
C GLN A 288 1.94 -13.05 20.50
N VAL A 289 1.58 -13.68 19.38
CA VAL A 289 2.12 -13.32 18.05
C VAL A 289 1.75 -11.88 17.70
N ALA A 290 0.48 -11.51 17.86
CA ALA A 290 -0.01 -10.18 17.58
C ALA A 290 0.70 -9.12 18.44
N ALA A 291 0.86 -9.37 19.74
CA ALA A 291 1.56 -8.47 20.65
C ALA A 291 3.04 -8.29 20.29
N ILE A 292 3.75 -9.35 19.88
CA ILE A 292 5.17 -9.26 19.47
C ILE A 292 5.32 -8.45 18.18
N GLY A 293 4.43 -8.65 17.21
CA GLY A 293 4.42 -7.89 15.97
C GLY A 293 3.89 -6.46 16.13
N GLY A 294 3.17 -6.14 17.21
CA GLY A 294 2.50 -4.86 17.39
C GLY A 294 1.22 -4.71 16.55
N PHE A 295 0.54 -5.82 16.28
CA PHE A 295 -0.71 -5.89 15.51
C PHE A 295 -1.89 -6.26 16.42
N ALA A 296 -3.11 -6.08 15.91
CA ALA A 296 -4.30 -6.59 16.58
C ALA A 296 -4.36 -8.13 16.51
N PRO A 297 -4.89 -8.83 17.53
CA PRO A 297 -5.14 -10.28 17.51
C PRO A 297 -6.36 -10.62 16.63
N ASP A 298 -6.28 -10.24 15.36
CA ASP A 298 -7.33 -10.37 14.34
C ASP A 298 -6.79 -11.18 13.16
N VAL A 299 -7.67 -11.96 12.52
CA VAL A 299 -7.25 -12.94 11.50
C VAL A 299 -6.51 -12.30 10.32
N VAL A 300 -6.93 -11.11 9.88
CA VAL A 300 -6.27 -10.41 8.77
C VAL A 300 -5.03 -9.69 9.27
N ALA A 301 -5.08 -9.11 10.48
CA ALA A 301 -3.93 -8.46 11.11
C ALA A 301 -2.80 -9.44 11.52
N VAL A 302 -3.08 -10.74 11.56
CA VAL A 302 -2.06 -11.79 11.70
C VAL A 302 -1.64 -12.37 10.35
N ALA A 303 -2.59 -12.73 9.49
CA ALA A 303 -2.26 -13.34 8.20
C ALA A 303 -1.49 -12.37 7.28
N THR A 304 -1.83 -11.08 7.32
CA THR A 304 -1.29 -10.09 6.38
C THR A 304 0.20 -9.83 6.57
N PRO A 305 0.66 -9.47 7.79
CA PRO A 305 2.08 -9.30 8.07
C PRO A 305 2.90 -10.57 7.80
N LEU A 306 2.36 -11.74 8.16
CA LEU A 306 3.01 -13.03 7.94
C LEU A 306 3.19 -13.32 6.45
N TYR A 307 2.19 -13.06 5.60
CA TYR A 307 2.37 -13.25 4.17
C TYR A 307 3.39 -12.26 3.60
N VAL A 308 3.37 -10.99 4.03
CA VAL A 308 4.33 -9.98 3.52
C VAL A 308 5.75 -10.40 3.90
N ALA A 309 5.97 -10.82 5.14
CA ALA A 309 7.26 -11.33 5.59
C ALA A 309 7.69 -12.61 4.85
N ALA A 310 6.77 -13.55 4.65
CA ALA A 310 7.09 -14.85 4.06
C ALA A 310 7.24 -14.83 2.53
N LEU A 311 6.68 -13.84 1.83
CA LEU A 311 6.82 -13.71 0.37
C LEU A 311 7.77 -12.57 -0.03
N GLY A 312 7.97 -11.58 0.85
CA GLY A 312 8.68 -10.35 0.53
C GLY A 312 10.08 -10.21 1.10
N MET A 313 10.53 -11.08 2.01
CA MET A 313 11.83 -10.88 2.68
C MET A 313 13.02 -10.93 1.72
N ASP A 314 13.02 -11.82 0.73
CA ASP A 314 14.09 -11.86 -0.28
C ASP A 314 14.13 -10.56 -1.12
N ASP A 315 12.98 -9.95 -1.40
CA ASP A 315 12.91 -8.65 -2.07
C ASP A 315 13.44 -7.51 -1.18
N ILE A 316 13.09 -7.50 0.11
CA ILE A 316 13.60 -6.54 1.09
C ILE A 316 15.13 -6.63 1.16
N VAL A 317 15.67 -7.84 1.34
CA VAL A 317 17.11 -8.08 1.43
C VAL A 317 17.81 -7.67 0.15
N ALA A 318 17.28 -8.03 -1.02
CA ALA A 318 17.86 -7.65 -2.30
C ALA A 318 17.83 -6.12 -2.53
N THR A 319 16.72 -5.46 -2.18
CA THR A 319 16.55 -4.01 -2.38
C THR A 319 17.49 -3.21 -1.49
N MET A 320 17.65 -3.63 -0.23
CA MET A 320 18.45 -2.90 0.75
C MET A 320 19.93 -3.35 0.79
N GLY A 321 20.28 -4.40 0.04
CA GLY A 321 21.63 -4.97 0.00
C GLY A 321 21.99 -5.80 1.22
N GLY A 322 21.00 -6.28 1.98
CA GLY A 322 21.15 -6.99 3.24
C GLY A 322 19.90 -6.87 4.11
N LEU A 323 19.89 -7.53 5.28
CA LEU A 323 18.77 -7.41 6.22
C LEU A 323 18.87 -6.09 7.00
N PRO A 324 17.87 -5.18 6.95
CA PRO A 324 17.98 -3.86 7.56
C PRO A 324 17.75 -3.85 9.07
N VAL A 325 17.26 -4.96 9.64
CA VAL A 325 16.86 -5.08 11.04
C VAL A 325 17.49 -6.33 11.66
N GLY A 326 17.61 -6.31 12.99
CA GLY A 326 18.16 -7.40 13.77
C GLY A 326 17.46 -7.52 15.11
N ASN A 327 17.49 -8.71 15.70
CA ASN A 327 16.91 -8.98 17.01
C ASN A 327 17.91 -9.60 18.01
N VAL A 328 19.20 -9.64 17.66
CA VAL A 328 20.27 -9.96 18.61
C VAL A 328 20.19 -9.00 19.79
N GLY A 329 20.14 -9.54 21.02
CA GLY A 329 20.00 -8.77 22.25
C GLY A 329 18.56 -8.32 22.59
N LYS A 330 17.57 -8.52 21.71
CA LYS A 330 16.17 -8.20 22.03
C LYS A 330 15.57 -9.26 22.94
N LEU A 331 15.15 -8.88 24.15
CA LEU A 331 14.40 -9.77 25.04
C LEU A 331 12.90 -9.62 24.76
N TYR A 332 12.29 -10.67 24.22
CA TYR A 332 10.84 -10.71 24.04
C TYR A 332 10.15 -11.05 25.36
N ARG A 333 9.04 -10.40 25.64
CA ARG A 333 8.18 -10.69 26.79
C ARG A 333 6.76 -10.93 26.27
N PRO A 334 6.49 -12.10 25.68
CA PRO A 334 5.17 -12.41 25.15
C PRO A 334 4.15 -12.33 26.29
N VAL A 335 2.97 -11.81 25.97
CA VAL A 335 1.87 -11.73 26.94
C VAL A 335 1.53 -13.13 27.46
N GLU A 336 1.05 -13.20 28.70
CA GLU A 336 0.56 -14.44 29.30
C GLU A 336 1.63 -15.56 29.33
N MET A 337 2.93 -15.26 29.38
CA MET A 337 3.99 -16.24 29.60
C MET A 337 4.61 -16.10 30.99
N ALA A 338 4.77 -17.22 31.69
CA ALA A 338 5.57 -17.27 32.91
C ALA A 338 7.06 -17.03 32.58
N ALA A 339 7.88 -16.72 33.59
CA ALA A 339 9.30 -16.43 33.41
C ALA A 339 10.06 -17.58 32.71
N ALA A 340 9.78 -18.83 33.11
CA ALA A 340 10.39 -20.01 32.51
C ALA A 340 9.99 -20.21 31.04
N GLU A 341 8.71 -20.03 30.70
CA GLU A 341 8.21 -20.09 29.32
C GLU A 341 8.83 -18.97 28.46
N THR A 342 8.93 -17.76 29.03
CA THR A 342 9.55 -16.60 28.36
C THR A 342 11.02 -16.87 28.06
N ALA A 343 11.76 -17.46 29.00
CA ALA A 343 13.16 -17.85 28.79
C ALA A 343 13.28 -18.91 27.69
N ALA A 344 12.42 -19.94 27.70
CA ALA A 344 12.40 -20.97 26.67
C ALA A 344 12.04 -20.41 25.28
N PHE A 345 11.09 -19.48 25.20
CA PHE A 345 10.74 -18.78 23.96
C PHE A 345 11.95 -18.01 23.41
N ASN A 346 12.62 -17.21 24.25
CA ASN A 346 13.77 -16.41 23.84
C ASN A 346 15.00 -17.23 23.45
N ALA A 347 15.12 -18.45 23.99
CA ALA A 347 16.17 -19.40 23.60
C ALA A 347 15.88 -20.07 22.24
N LYS A 348 14.60 -20.23 21.87
CA LYS A 348 14.18 -20.87 20.61
C LYS A 348 14.02 -19.91 19.44
N ILE A 349 13.70 -18.65 19.69
CA ILE A 349 13.48 -17.67 18.61
C ILE A 349 14.77 -17.43 17.82
N GLN A 350 14.65 -17.47 16.49
CA GLN A 350 15.79 -17.24 15.60
C GLN A 350 16.40 -15.85 15.88
N ARG A 351 17.72 -15.83 16.08
CA ARG A 351 18.49 -14.58 16.21
C ARG A 351 19.11 -14.21 14.88
N PHE A 352 18.91 -12.97 14.46
CA PHE A 352 19.44 -12.44 13.21
C PHE A 352 20.00 -11.03 13.42
N GLN A 353 21.06 -10.73 12.69
CA GLN A 353 21.82 -9.50 12.80
C GLN A 353 21.48 -8.57 11.62
N ALA A 354 21.34 -7.27 11.91
CA ALA A 354 21.18 -6.27 10.87
C ALA A 354 22.50 -6.08 10.11
N ASP A 355 22.42 -5.91 8.79
CA ASP A 355 23.50 -5.36 7.98
C ASP A 355 23.52 -3.82 8.14
N PRO A 356 24.63 -3.21 8.57
CA PRO A 356 24.73 -1.76 8.72
C PRO A 356 24.46 -0.98 7.43
N ARG A 357 24.86 -1.51 6.26
CA ARG A 357 24.61 -0.88 4.95
C ARG A 357 23.12 -0.92 4.60
N ALA A 358 22.46 -2.06 4.85
CA ALA A 358 21.01 -2.17 4.65
C ALA A 358 20.23 -1.27 5.61
N THR A 359 20.69 -1.15 6.86
CA THR A 359 20.13 -0.21 7.84
C THR A 359 20.28 1.23 7.33
N ALA A 360 21.45 1.60 6.82
CA ALA A 360 21.69 2.93 6.26
C ALA A 360 20.82 3.20 5.01
N TYR A 361 20.65 2.20 4.14
CA TYR A 361 19.74 2.26 3.00
C TYR A 361 18.29 2.51 3.46
N ALA A 362 17.80 1.71 4.42
CA ALA A 362 16.46 1.84 4.97
C ALA A 362 16.22 3.24 5.58
N ARG A 363 17.21 3.80 6.29
CA ARG A 363 17.13 5.17 6.83
C ARG A 363 17.12 6.23 5.74
N LYS A 364 17.99 6.09 4.75
CA LYS A 364 18.07 7.02 3.61
C LYS A 364 16.74 7.04 2.84
N TRP A 365 16.18 5.87 2.56
CA TRP A 365 14.96 5.73 1.76
C TRP A 365 13.69 5.59 2.57
N HIS A 366 13.78 5.76 3.90
CA HIS A 366 13.04 6.73 4.70
C HIS A 366 12.91 6.20 6.13
N GLU A 367 13.57 6.91 7.04
CA GLU A 367 13.24 6.99 8.46
C GLU A 367 12.81 8.43 8.73
N ALA A 368 11.67 8.62 9.40
CA ALA A 368 11.14 9.95 9.65
C ALA A 368 12.08 10.78 10.50
N THR A 369 12.39 11.98 10.02
CA THR A 369 13.17 12.98 10.77
C THR A 369 12.28 14.04 11.40
N GLY A 370 11.04 14.16 10.92
CA GLY A 370 10.08 15.18 11.33
C GLY A 370 10.40 16.57 10.79
N ARG A 371 11.37 16.67 9.86
CA ARG A 371 11.86 17.94 9.31
C ARG A 371 11.38 18.13 7.87
N PHE A 372 10.27 18.85 7.74
CA PHE A 372 9.67 19.24 6.46
C PHE A 372 9.06 20.64 6.59
N SER A 373 8.99 21.38 5.47
CA SER A 373 8.62 22.79 5.44
C SER A 373 7.19 23.08 4.97
N ILE A 374 6.40 22.05 4.70
CA ILE A 374 5.04 22.17 4.13
C ILE A 374 3.99 21.51 5.03
N PRO A 375 2.71 21.89 4.89
CA PRO A 375 1.60 21.16 5.51
C PRO A 375 1.61 19.67 5.18
N LEU A 376 1.53 18.84 6.23
CA LEU A 376 1.36 17.40 6.16
C LEU A 376 0.09 17.00 6.91
N VAL A 377 -0.86 16.40 6.17
CA VAL A 377 -2.04 15.75 6.73
C VAL A 377 -1.79 14.24 6.75
N THR A 378 -1.96 13.59 7.90
CA THR A 378 -1.99 12.14 7.95
C THR A 378 -3.35 11.64 8.40
N VAL A 379 -3.82 10.55 7.81
CA VAL A 379 -5.04 9.85 8.22
C VAL A 379 -4.69 8.39 8.42
N HIS A 380 -4.94 7.86 9.60
CA HIS A 380 -4.63 6.46 9.91
C HIS A 380 -5.77 5.81 10.67
N GLN A 381 -6.06 4.55 10.34
CA GLN A 381 -7.02 3.76 11.08
C GLN A 381 -6.40 3.36 12.42
N THR A 382 -7.18 3.42 13.51
CA THR A 382 -6.70 3.06 14.85
C THR A 382 -6.34 1.57 14.98
N ILE A 383 -6.92 0.73 14.11
CA ILE A 383 -6.47 -0.64 13.85
C ILE A 383 -6.28 -0.80 12.35
N ASP A 384 -5.12 -1.30 11.96
CA ASP A 384 -4.75 -1.55 10.58
C ASP A 384 -4.05 -2.91 10.50
N SER A 385 -4.39 -3.70 9.48
CA SER A 385 -3.95 -5.09 9.37
C SER A 385 -2.55 -5.28 8.78
N LEU A 386 -1.85 -4.21 8.39
CA LEU A 386 -0.49 -4.32 7.83
C LEU A 386 0.45 -3.24 8.32
N VAL A 387 -0.03 -2.01 8.52
CA VAL A 387 0.80 -0.88 8.96
C VAL A 387 0.25 -0.39 10.29
N PRO A 388 0.81 -0.83 11.44
CA PRO A 388 0.25 -0.53 12.76
C PRO A 388 0.04 0.96 13.02
N PHE A 389 -0.96 1.31 13.82
CA PHE A 389 -1.22 2.71 14.21
C PHE A 389 -0.02 3.38 14.91
N SER A 390 0.85 2.57 15.52
CA SER A 390 2.10 3.02 16.15
C SER A 390 3.06 3.74 15.19
N GLN A 391 2.93 3.52 13.86
CA GLN A 391 3.63 4.29 12.82
C GLN A 391 3.24 5.78 12.88
N SER A 392 1.93 6.05 12.94
CA SER A 392 1.39 7.41 13.04
C SER A 392 1.75 8.04 14.39
N GLU A 393 1.62 7.30 15.50
CA GLU A 393 2.00 7.82 16.82
C GLU A 393 3.50 8.16 16.90
N ALA A 394 4.35 7.33 16.30
CA ALA A 394 5.79 7.58 16.26
C ALA A 394 6.13 8.81 15.43
N LEU A 395 5.49 9.00 14.26
CA LEU A 395 5.64 10.23 13.47
C LEU A 395 5.29 11.46 14.31
N GLY A 396 4.17 11.45 15.03
CA GLY A 396 3.75 12.55 15.90
C GLY A 396 4.81 12.91 16.95
N ARG A 397 5.36 11.90 17.63
CA ARG A 397 6.46 12.08 18.59
C ARG A 397 7.73 12.61 17.94
N ILE A 398 8.09 12.13 16.75
CA ILE A 398 9.28 12.56 16.01
C ILE A 398 9.14 14.03 15.59
N VAL A 399 8.01 14.42 15.02
CA VAL A 399 7.71 15.80 14.60
C VAL A 399 7.67 16.75 15.79
N ALA A 400 7.09 16.33 16.92
CA ALA A 400 7.09 17.11 18.14
C ALA A 400 8.51 17.37 18.65
N ARG A 401 9.36 16.33 18.71
CA ARG A 401 10.79 16.46 19.09
C ARG A 401 11.58 17.34 18.14
N ALA A 402 11.21 17.37 16.85
CA ALA A 402 11.81 18.25 15.86
C ALA A 402 11.29 19.71 15.93
N GLY A 403 10.35 20.02 16.83
CA GLY A 403 9.72 21.35 16.93
C GLY A 403 8.84 21.71 15.73
N ASN A 404 8.42 20.72 14.93
CA ASN A 404 7.75 20.94 13.65
C ASN A 404 6.23 20.66 13.69
N GLY A 405 5.65 20.58 14.89
CA GLY A 405 4.22 20.28 15.10
C GLY A 405 3.26 21.26 14.43
N ARG A 406 3.72 22.47 14.07
CA ARG A 406 2.94 23.44 13.30
C ARG A 406 2.62 22.99 11.88
N ASN A 407 3.39 22.06 11.31
CA ASN A 407 3.25 21.59 9.93
C ASN A 407 2.58 20.21 9.84
N LEU A 408 2.22 19.58 10.96
CA LEU A 408 1.58 18.26 10.99
C LEU A 408 0.16 18.36 11.57
N ILE A 409 -0.79 17.69 10.95
CA ILE A 409 -2.04 17.29 11.59
C ILE A 409 -2.31 15.81 11.31
N GLN A 410 -2.75 15.08 12.34
CA GLN A 410 -2.98 13.63 12.27
C GLN A 410 -4.43 13.34 12.65
N TYR A 411 -5.11 12.58 11.81
CA TYR A 411 -6.45 12.09 12.05
C TYR A 411 -6.41 10.60 12.31
N ALA A 412 -6.84 10.20 13.50
CA ALA A 412 -7.08 8.81 13.84
C ALA A 412 -8.55 8.50 13.56
N VAL A 413 -8.81 7.59 12.63
CA VAL A 413 -10.19 7.22 12.24
C VAL A 413 -10.54 5.81 12.71
N PRO A 414 -11.84 5.49 12.84
CA PRO A 414 -12.28 4.14 13.17
C PRO A 414 -11.75 3.10 12.16
N PRO A 415 -11.44 1.88 12.62
CA PRO A 415 -10.99 0.83 11.73
C PRO A 415 -12.18 0.26 10.94
N THR A 416 -11.92 -0.15 9.71
CA THR A 416 -12.90 -0.85 8.88
C THR A 416 -12.62 -2.35 8.86
N ARG A 417 -13.68 -3.13 8.62
CA ARG A 417 -13.60 -4.60 8.51
C ARG A 417 -14.05 -5.06 7.14
N MET A 418 -13.52 -6.18 6.69
CA MET A 418 -13.94 -6.86 5.48
C MET A 418 -14.24 -8.33 5.75
N LYS A 419 -15.24 -8.87 5.05
CA LYS A 419 -15.45 -10.31 4.95
C LYS A 419 -14.34 -10.91 4.09
N LEU A 420 -13.74 -12.00 4.58
CA LEU A 420 -12.74 -12.71 3.80
C LEU A 420 -13.43 -13.50 2.69
N PRO A 421 -12.90 -13.51 1.45
CA PRO A 421 -13.50 -14.21 0.31
C PRO A 421 -13.20 -15.71 0.36
N ILE A 422 -13.51 -16.34 1.49
CA ILE A 422 -13.35 -17.77 1.77
C ILE A 422 -14.64 -18.30 2.40
N PRO A 423 -14.92 -19.61 2.30
CA PRO A 423 -16.06 -20.20 3.00
C PRO A 423 -15.98 -19.95 4.52
N GLY A 424 -17.10 -19.51 5.11
CA GLY A 424 -17.27 -19.28 6.54
C GLY A 424 -17.42 -17.80 6.93
N ASP A 425 -17.68 -17.55 8.22
CA ASP A 425 -17.93 -16.21 8.76
C ASP A 425 -16.66 -15.57 9.32
N PHE A 426 -15.63 -15.46 8.49
CA PHE A 426 -14.42 -14.72 8.86
C PHE A 426 -14.49 -13.28 8.38
N GLU A 427 -14.39 -12.36 9.34
CA GLU A 427 -14.17 -10.94 9.12
C GLU A 427 -12.86 -10.53 9.77
N GLY A 428 -12.16 -9.60 9.17
CA GLY A 428 -10.95 -9.02 9.76
C GLY A 428 -10.80 -7.54 9.45
N TYR A 429 -9.91 -6.89 10.19
CA TYR A 429 -9.59 -5.49 9.93
C TYR A 429 -8.91 -5.33 8.57
N THR A 430 -9.18 -4.22 7.90
CA THR A 430 -8.56 -3.89 6.62
C THR A 430 -7.23 -3.16 6.80
N HIS A 431 -6.41 -3.15 5.76
CA HIS A 431 -5.34 -2.17 5.61
C HIS A 431 -5.77 -1.12 4.59
N CYS A 432 -5.60 0.17 4.92
CA CYS A 432 -6.01 1.29 4.06
C CYS A 432 -7.49 1.25 3.64
N GLY A 433 -8.40 0.83 4.51
CA GLY A 433 -9.83 0.71 4.20
C GLY A 433 -10.58 2.05 4.19
N PHE A 434 -10.09 3.02 3.43
CA PHE A 434 -10.73 4.34 3.31
C PHE A 434 -11.78 4.36 2.21
N THR A 435 -12.90 5.02 2.48
CA THR A 435 -13.88 5.33 1.45
C THR A 435 -13.36 6.42 0.51
N SER A 436 -13.93 6.51 -0.70
CA SER A 436 -13.60 7.59 -1.64
C SER A 436 -13.85 9.00 -1.05
N GLU A 437 -14.84 9.13 -0.16
CA GLU A 437 -15.14 10.40 0.49
C GLU A 437 -14.12 10.76 1.56
N GLN A 438 -13.60 9.79 2.31
CA GLN A 438 -12.55 10.03 3.30
C GLN A 438 -11.24 10.48 2.65
N GLY A 439 -10.83 9.86 1.54
CA GLY A 439 -9.65 10.30 0.81
C GLY A 439 -9.85 11.69 0.21
N ALA A 440 -10.96 11.92 -0.50
CA ALA A 440 -11.31 13.25 -1.03
C ALA A 440 -11.34 14.33 0.07
N GLY A 441 -11.95 14.04 1.22
CA GLY A 441 -11.96 14.90 2.40
C GLY A 441 -10.56 15.23 2.91
N ALA A 442 -9.66 14.24 2.97
CA ALA A 442 -8.26 14.46 3.36
C ALA A 442 -7.53 15.42 2.40
N PHE A 443 -7.76 15.28 1.09
CA PHE A 443 -7.20 16.20 0.11
C PHE A 443 -7.78 17.62 0.25
N ARG A 444 -9.09 17.78 0.43
CA ARG A 444 -9.71 19.11 0.63
C ARG A 444 -9.22 19.78 1.90
N VAL A 445 -9.02 19.04 2.99
CA VAL A 445 -8.42 19.54 4.25
C VAL A 445 -7.00 20.04 4.01
N LEU A 446 -6.16 19.25 3.33
CA LEU A 446 -4.80 19.67 2.96
C LEU A 446 -4.82 20.93 2.10
N ARG A 447 -5.61 20.92 1.02
CA ARG A 447 -5.71 22.05 0.09
C ARG A 447 -6.12 23.31 0.82
N SER A 448 -7.18 23.25 1.64
CA SER A 448 -7.64 24.39 2.44
C SER A 448 -6.52 24.95 3.33
N TRP A 449 -5.74 24.08 3.97
CA TRP A 449 -4.61 24.51 4.80
C TRP A 449 -3.55 25.23 3.96
N VAL A 450 -3.15 24.67 2.82
CA VAL A 450 -2.15 25.28 1.95
C VAL A 450 -2.63 26.62 1.39
N GLU A 451 -3.89 26.73 0.96
CA GLU A 451 -4.42 27.95 0.33
C GLU A 451 -4.69 29.07 1.34
N THR A 452 -5.07 28.75 2.58
CA THR A 452 -5.46 29.76 3.58
C THR A 452 -4.38 30.03 4.62
N GLY A 453 -3.38 29.16 4.74
CA GLY A 453 -2.42 29.15 5.85
C GLY A 453 -3.03 28.78 7.21
N LYS A 454 -4.34 28.49 7.28
CA LYS A 454 -5.04 28.16 8.52
C LYS A 454 -4.96 26.66 8.78
N ARG A 455 -4.42 26.30 9.94
CA ARG A 455 -4.36 24.91 10.38
C ARG A 455 -5.79 24.34 10.49
N PRO A 456 -6.06 23.14 9.95
CA PRO A 456 -7.39 22.54 10.04
C PRO A 456 -7.77 22.18 11.48
N ALA A 457 -9.08 22.02 11.71
CA ALA A 457 -9.59 21.53 12.99
C ALA A 457 -9.23 20.05 13.20
N PRO A 458 -8.94 19.60 14.43
CA PRO A 458 -8.57 18.21 14.72
C PRO A 458 -9.62 17.15 14.35
N ASP A 459 -10.87 17.54 14.12
CA ASP A 459 -12.03 16.70 13.81
C ASP A 459 -12.56 16.86 12.38
N ALA A 460 -11.80 17.53 11.49
CA ALA A 460 -12.21 17.81 10.12
C ALA A 460 -12.34 16.56 9.21
N ILE A 461 -11.81 15.42 9.64
CA ILE A 461 -11.95 14.12 8.96
C ILE A 461 -12.50 13.13 9.97
N LYS A 462 -13.54 12.37 9.57
CA LYS A 462 -14.23 11.38 10.41
C LYS A 462 -14.05 9.96 9.91
#